data_AF-A0A7V3ALB7-F1
#
_entry.id   AF-A0A7V3ALB7-F1
#
_cell.length_a   1.000
_cell.length_b   1.000
_cell.length_c   1.000
_cell.angle_alpha   90.00
_cell.angle_beta   90.00
_cell.angle_gamma   90.00
#
_symmetry.space_group_name_H-M   'P 1'
#
loop_
_entity.id
_entity.type
_entity.pdbx_description
1 polymer ?
#
loop_
_entity_poly.entity_id
_entity_poly.type
_entity_poly.pdbx_seq_one_letter_code
_entity_poly.pdbx_strand_id
1 'polypeptide(L)'
;VKIVKNKVAPPFKTTEFDIMYNEGISASGDILDTAIKYEAILKKGNSYSFNEIKLGAGRETAKKFIKDDPKLIREITKAIQQKIKEKEAVEE
;
A
#
# COMPACT_ATOMS: atom_id res chain seq x y z
N VAL A 1 -0.37 12.81 8.57
CA VAL A 1 -1.55 13.05 9.44
C VAL A 1 -1.44 12.25 10.74
N LYS A 2 -1.67 12.91 11.89
CA LYS A 2 -1.65 12.29 13.24
C LYS A 2 -3.07 12.22 13.80
N ILE A 3 -3.49 11.04 14.25
CA ILE A 3 -4.80 10.88 14.88
C ILE A 3 -4.69 11.22 16.38
N VAL A 4 -5.12 12.43 16.74
CA VAL A 4 -5.03 12.93 18.13
C VAL A 4 -6.13 12.38 19.06
N LYS A 5 -7.28 11.99 18.51
CA LYS A 5 -8.40 11.45 19.29
C LYS A 5 -9.11 10.38 18.47
N ASN A 6 -9.12 9.16 18.98
CA ASN A 6 -9.88 8.04 18.42
C ASN A 6 -10.57 7.31 19.57
N LYS A 7 -11.89 7.06 19.44
CA LYS A 7 -12.71 6.35 20.43
C LYS A 7 -13.04 4.91 20.02
N VAL A 8 -12.76 4.53 18.77
CA VAL A 8 -13.09 3.21 18.22
C VAL A 8 -11.86 2.30 18.20
N ALA A 9 -10.67 2.88 18.04
CA ALA A 9 -9.41 2.15 17.99
C ALA A 9 -8.30 2.95 18.72
N PRO A 10 -7.10 2.38 18.89
CA PRO A 10 -6.02 3.04 19.61
C PRO A 10 -5.71 4.44 19.05
N PRO A 11 -5.67 5.49 19.89
CA PRO A 11 -5.32 6.84 19.48
C PRO A 11 -3.81 6.97 19.20
N PHE A 12 -3.40 8.12 18.67
CA PHE A 12 -2.01 8.53 18.45
C PHE A 12 -1.22 7.80 17.35
N LYS A 13 -1.91 7.07 16.45
CA LYS A 13 -1.30 6.57 15.21
C LYS A 13 -0.95 7.74 14.27
N THR A 14 0.15 7.60 13.54
CA THR A 14 0.61 8.56 12.53
C THR A 14 0.68 7.87 11.17
N THR A 15 0.26 8.57 10.12
CA THR A 15 0.35 8.13 8.72
C THR A 15 0.92 9.27 7.87
N GLU A 16 1.61 8.94 6.79
CA GLU A 16 2.17 9.89 5.84
C GLU A 16 1.64 9.51 4.45
N PHE A 17 1.25 10.50 3.66
CA PHE A 17 0.78 10.28 2.30
C PHE A 17 1.17 11.44 1.40
N ASP A 18 1.41 11.12 0.14
CA ASP A 18 1.76 12.09 -0.88
C ASP A 18 0.50 12.77 -1.45
N ILE A 19 0.54 14.11 -1.52
CA ILE A 19 -0.49 14.92 -2.19
C ILE A 19 0.09 15.41 -3.52
N MET A 20 -0.50 14.96 -4.63
CA MET A 20 -0.10 15.35 -5.97
C MET A 20 -0.86 16.62 -6.41
N TYR A 21 -0.14 17.56 -7.02
CA TYR A 21 -0.74 18.77 -7.58
C TYR A 21 -1.76 18.41 -8.67
N ASN A 22 -2.97 18.97 -8.61
CA ASN A 22 -4.13 18.70 -9.49
C ASN A 22 -4.75 17.29 -9.45
N GLU A 23 -4.17 16.32 -8.74
CA GLU A 23 -4.71 14.94 -8.65
C GLU A 23 -5.20 14.58 -7.24
N GLY A 24 -4.76 15.33 -6.22
CA GLY A 24 -5.17 15.13 -4.83
C GLY A 24 -4.37 14.02 -4.14
N ILE A 25 -5.04 13.25 -3.28
CA ILE A 25 -4.41 12.20 -2.49
C ILE A 25 -4.02 11.04 -3.40
N SER A 26 -2.73 10.68 -3.40
CA SER A 26 -2.20 9.62 -4.25
C SER A 26 -2.46 8.22 -3.68
N ALA A 27 -3.71 7.74 -3.78
CA ALA A 27 -4.10 6.44 -3.26
C ALA A 27 -3.28 5.27 -3.84
N SER A 28 -2.97 5.28 -5.14
CA SER A 28 -2.19 4.21 -5.78
C SER A 28 -0.72 4.18 -5.32
N GLY A 29 -0.16 5.33 -4.95
CA GLY A 29 1.19 5.43 -4.38
C GLY A 29 1.23 4.87 -2.96
N ASP A 30 0.27 5.29 -2.13
CA ASP A 30 0.14 4.83 -0.74
C ASP A 30 -0.08 3.32 -0.64
N ILE A 31 -0.89 2.76 -1.54
CA ILE A 31 -1.11 1.31 -1.64
C ILE A 31 0.20 0.59 -1.97
N LEU A 32 1.00 1.09 -2.90
CA LEU A 32 2.28 0.48 -3.27
C LEU A 32 3.26 0.49 -2.09
N ASP A 33 3.37 1.61 -1.38
CA ASP A 33 4.26 1.72 -0.20
C ASP A 33 3.82 0.80 0.93
N THR A 34 2.53 0.78 1.21
CA THR A 34 1.94 -0.10 2.22
C THR A 34 2.16 -1.57 1.84
N ALA A 35 1.97 -1.93 0.56
CA ALA A 35 2.19 -3.28 0.09
C ALA A 35 3.64 -3.75 0.24
N ILE A 36 4.62 -2.87 0.02
CA ILE A 36 6.03 -3.18 0.23
C ILE A 36 6.33 -3.34 1.73
N LYS A 37 5.76 -2.46 2.57
CA LYS A 37 5.97 -2.47 4.02
C LYS A 37 5.45 -3.76 4.68
N TYR A 38 4.34 -4.30 4.19
CA TYR A 38 3.76 -5.55 4.67
C TYR A 38 4.16 -6.77 3.83
N GLU A 39 5.15 -6.61 2.93
CA GLU A 39 5.71 -7.67 2.08
C GLU A 39 4.65 -8.38 1.21
N ALA A 40 3.53 -7.71 0.91
CA ALA A 40 2.53 -8.19 -0.04
C ALA A 40 3.02 -8.05 -1.50
N ILE A 41 3.91 -7.10 -1.77
CA ILE A 41 4.60 -6.92 -3.06
C ILE A 41 6.09 -7.11 -2.85
N LEU A 42 6.70 -7.91 -3.72
CA LEU A 42 8.14 -8.16 -3.71
C LEU A 42 8.86 -7.11 -4.56
N LYS A 43 9.78 -6.39 -3.93
CA LYS A 43 10.69 -5.46 -4.61
C LYS A 43 12.03 -6.16 -4.86
N LYS A 44 12.35 -6.45 -6.12
CA LYS A 44 13.66 -6.95 -6.55
C LYS A 44 14.42 -5.82 -7.26
N GLY A 45 15.26 -5.10 -6.51
CA GLY A 45 15.99 -3.94 -7.01
C GLY A 45 15.04 -2.82 -7.44
N ASN A 46 15.01 -2.51 -8.74
CA ASN A 46 14.10 -1.53 -9.32
C ASN A 46 12.79 -2.14 -9.85
N SER A 47 12.58 -3.46 -9.74
CA SER A 47 11.37 -4.12 -10.24
C SER A 47 10.40 -4.47 -9.12
N TYR A 48 9.11 -4.28 -9.39
CA TYR A 48 8.01 -4.62 -8.49
C TYR A 48 7.22 -5.80 -9.04
N SER A 49 6.98 -6.81 -8.20
CA SER A 49 6.21 -8.00 -8.56
C SER A 49 5.15 -8.27 -7.51
N PHE A 50 3.92 -8.51 -7.96
CA PHE A 50 2.82 -8.98 -7.14
C PHE A 50 2.48 -10.40 -7.55
N ASN A 51 2.71 -11.36 -6.65
CA ASN A 51 2.64 -12.80 -6.95
C ASN A 51 3.47 -13.13 -8.20
N GLU A 52 2.82 -13.48 -9.31
CA GLU A 52 3.44 -13.83 -10.59
C GLU A 52 3.41 -12.67 -11.61
N ILE A 53 2.71 -11.57 -11.31
CA ILE A 53 2.53 -10.43 -12.19
C ILE A 53 3.63 -9.41 -11.93
N LYS A 54 4.36 -9.04 -12.98
CA LYS A 54 5.33 -7.93 -12.93
C LYS A 54 4.59 -6.60 -13.09
N LEU A 55 4.62 -5.77 -12.06
CA LEU A 55 4.01 -4.43 -12.04
C LEU A 55 4.87 -3.40 -12.80
N GLY A 56 6.12 -3.77 -13.12
CA GLY A 56 7.05 -2.97 -13.92
C GLY A 56 8.32 -2.58 -13.17
N ALA A 57 9.20 -1.90 -13.89
CA ALA A 57 10.42 -1.32 -13.33
C ALA A 57 10.17 0.15 -12.94
N GLY A 58 10.46 0.50 -11.70
CA GLY A 58 10.30 1.83 -11.14
C GLY A 58 8.94 2.09 -10.47
N ARG A 59 8.97 3.01 -9.49
CA ARG A 59 7.80 3.39 -8.67
C ARG A 59 6.69 4.01 -9.52
N GLU A 60 7.03 4.84 -10.49
CA GLU A 60 6.08 5.52 -11.39
C GLU A 60 5.31 4.53 -12.27
N THR A 61 6.01 3.55 -12.86
CA THR A 61 5.42 2.52 -13.71
C THR A 61 4.45 1.65 -12.91
N ALA A 62 4.88 1.19 -11.73
CA ALA A 62 4.02 0.41 -10.85
C ALA A 62 2.78 1.19 -10.40
N LYS A 63 2.94 2.48 -10.08
CA LYS A 63 1.83 3.37 -9.69
C LYS A 63 0.81 3.54 -10.84
N LYS A 64 1.28 3.72 -12.08
CA LYS A 64 0.38 3.78 -13.26
C LYS A 64 -0.34 2.46 -13.47
N PHE A 65 0.38 1.33 -13.44
CA PHE A 65 -0.21 0.01 -13.63
C PHE A 65 -1.30 -0.31 -12.61
N ILE A 66 -1.08 0.06 -11.34
CA ILE A 66 -2.08 -0.08 -10.28
C ILE A 66 -3.25 0.88 -10.51
N LYS A 67 -3.01 2.12 -10.95
CA LYS A 67 -4.06 3.11 -11.22
C LYS A 67 -4.97 2.70 -12.39
N ASP A 68 -4.40 2.09 -13.42
CA ASP A 68 -5.12 1.68 -14.63
C ASP A 68 -5.98 0.42 -14.40
N ASP A 69 -5.59 -0.46 -13.46
CA ASP A 69 -6.34 -1.68 -13.15
C ASP A 69 -6.99 -1.67 -11.75
N PRO A 70 -8.30 -1.33 -11.65
CA PRO A 70 -9.00 -1.30 -10.38
C PRO A 70 -9.27 -2.69 -9.77
N LYS A 71 -9.16 -3.78 -10.55
CA LYS A 71 -9.27 -5.14 -10.00
C LYS A 71 -8.00 -5.48 -9.23
N LEU A 72 -6.84 -5.16 -9.81
CA LEU A 72 -5.55 -5.34 -9.19
C LEU A 72 -5.43 -4.57 -7.87
N ILE A 73 -5.95 -3.33 -7.81
CA ILE A 73 -6.05 -2.58 -6.55
C ILE A 73 -6.75 -3.40 -5.47
N ARG A 74 -7.93 -3.95 -5.78
CA ARG A 74 -8.74 -4.70 -4.80
C ARG A 74 -8.03 -5.96 -4.34
N GLU A 75 -7.34 -6.65 -5.23
CA GLU A 75 -6.56 -7.84 -4.89
C GLU A 75 -5.38 -7.50 -3.97
N ILE A 76 -4.62 -6.45 -4.32
CA ILE A 76 -3.50 -5.98 -3.49
C ILE A 76 -4.01 -5.52 -2.11
N THR A 77 -5.10 -4.75 -2.05
CA THR A 77 -5.68 -4.30 -0.77
C THR A 77 -6.11 -5.49 0.10
N LYS A 78 -6.73 -6.51 -0.48
CA LYS A 78 -7.09 -7.73 0.24
C LYS A 78 -5.85 -8.46 0.77
N ALA A 79 -4.82 -8.62 -0.07
CA ALA A 79 -3.57 -9.26 0.32
C ALA A 79 -2.87 -8.49 1.46
N ILE A 80 -2.81 -7.16 1.38
CA ILE A 80 -2.30 -6.29 2.45
C ILE A 80 -3.08 -6.53 3.74
N GLN A 81 -4.41 -6.52 3.68
CA GLN A 81 -5.24 -6.64 4.88
C GLN A 81 -5.12 -8.02 5.54
N GLN A 82 -4.93 -9.08 4.75
CA GLN A 82 -4.58 -10.40 5.27
C GLN A 82 -3.20 -10.38 5.93
N LYS A 83 -2.20 -9.77 5.30
CA LYS A 83 -0.84 -9.66 5.86
C LYS A 83 -0.78 -8.82 7.13
N ILE A 84 -1.57 -7.75 7.22
CA ILE A 84 -1.70 -6.95 8.44
C ILE A 84 -2.26 -7.81 9.58
N LYS A 85 -3.36 -8.54 9.33
CA LYS A 85 -3.94 -9.43 10.34
C LYS A 85 -2.99 -10.53 10.77
N GLU A 86 -2.27 -11.13 9.82
CA GLU A 86 -1.28 -12.17 10.09
C GLU A 86 -0.12 -11.62 10.95
N LYS A 87 0.36 -10.41 10.65
CA LYS A 87 1.43 -9.77 11.40
C LYS A 87 1.00 -9.32 12.80
N GLU A 88 -0.21 -8.75 12.92
CA GLU A 88 -0.80 -8.39 14.22
C GLU A 88 -1.00 -9.63 15.10
N ALA A 89 -1.34 -10.80 14.53
CA ALA A 89 -1.49 -12.06 15.27
C ALA A 89 -0.17 -12.71 15.70
N VAL A 90 0.98 -12.31 15.14
CA VAL A 90 2.31 -12.80 15.56
C VAL A 90 2.95 -11.90 16.63
N GLU A 91 2.48 -10.66 16.76
CA GLU A 91 2.94 -9.70 17.78
C GLU A 91 2.14 -9.78 19.11
N GLU A 92 1.01 -10.49 19.14
CA GLU A 92 0.29 -10.91 20.36
C GLU A 92 0.80 -12.24 20.92
#